data_AF-A0A963RM13-F1
#
_entry.id   AF-A0A963RM13-F1
#
_cell.length_a   1.000
_cell.length_b   1.000
_cell.length_c   1.000
_cell.angle_alpha   90.00
_cell.angle_beta   90.00
_cell.angle_gamma   90.00
#
_symmetry.space_group_name_H-M   'P 1'
#
loop_
_entity.id
_entity.type
_entity.pdbx_description
1 polymer ?
#
loop_
_entity_poly.entity_id
_entity_poly.type
_entity_poly.pdbx_seq_one_letter_code
_entity_poly.pdbx_strand_id
1 'polypeptide(L)'
;MSNYPTVPGHRNVNALIAAATYHVLQLGRPKRLALLAICKAGWLGLTAGELASRLGMDRYTIQPRTSELRMKRLIRDSGQHRANATGKKAIVWVAV
;
A
#
# COMPACT_ATOMS: atom_id res chain seq x y z
N MET A 1 -15.81 -10.86 43.74
CA MET A 1 -15.33 -9.52 43.33
C MET A 1 -14.66 -9.66 41.97
N SER A 2 -14.95 -8.73 41.07
CA SER A 2 -14.98 -8.89 39.61
C SER A 2 -13.65 -9.25 38.92
N ASN A 3 -13.64 -10.36 38.18
CA ASN A 3 -12.66 -10.67 37.14
C ASN A 3 -12.92 -9.80 35.89
N TYR A 4 -12.35 -8.60 35.86
CA TYR A 4 -12.33 -7.76 34.65
C TYR A 4 -11.12 -8.13 33.78
N PRO A 5 -11.29 -8.56 32.51
CA PRO A 5 -10.16 -8.91 31.65
C PRO A 5 -9.55 -7.65 31.03
N THR A 6 -8.29 -7.34 31.37
CA THR A 6 -7.49 -6.22 30.84
C THR A 6 -6.79 -6.58 29.51
N VAL A 7 -7.54 -7.07 28.53
CA VAL A 7 -7.02 -7.27 27.17
C VAL A 7 -7.82 -6.41 26.18
N PRO A 8 -7.22 -5.37 25.57
CA PRO A 8 -7.85 -4.65 24.45
C PRO A 8 -7.85 -5.58 23.23
N GLY A 9 -8.92 -6.37 23.11
CA GLY A 9 -9.06 -7.41 22.11
C GLY A 9 -10.18 -7.15 21.12
N HIS A 10 -10.20 -6.02 20.40
CA HIS A 10 -10.90 -5.99 19.10
C HIS A 10 -10.45 -4.84 18.17
N ARG A 11 -9.44 -5.17 17.36
CA ARG A 11 -9.05 -4.64 16.04
C ARG A 11 -9.87 -3.46 15.49
N ASN A 12 -9.22 -2.30 15.39
CA ASN A 12 -9.54 -1.12 14.57
C ASN A 12 -9.61 -1.38 13.04
N VAL A 13 -9.93 -2.60 12.59
CA VAL A 13 -9.87 -2.97 11.17
C VAL A 13 -11.01 -2.33 10.38
N ASN A 14 -12.19 -2.15 10.99
CA ASN A 14 -13.34 -1.55 10.28
C ASN A 14 -13.20 -0.04 10.05
N ALA A 15 -12.62 0.70 11.00
CA ALA A 15 -12.41 2.14 10.87
C ALA A 15 -11.27 2.48 9.87
N LEU A 16 -10.21 1.66 9.85
CA LEU A 16 -9.13 1.80 8.88
C LEU A 16 -9.60 1.51 7.44
N ILE A 17 -10.45 0.49 7.25
CA ILE A 17 -11.01 0.15 5.93
C ILE A 17 -11.92 1.28 5.40
N ALA A 18 -12.76 1.89 6.25
CA ALA A 18 -13.66 2.98 5.85
C ALA A 18 -12.91 4.29 5.52
N ALA A 19 -11.88 4.64 6.28
CA ALA A 19 -11.02 5.78 5.97
C ALA A 19 -10.21 5.53 4.68
N ALA A 20 -9.69 4.32 4.52
CA ALA A 20 -8.99 3.91 3.30
C ALA A 20 -9.91 3.99 2.07
N THR A 21 -11.15 3.50 2.15
CA THR A 21 -12.10 3.55 1.02
C THR A 21 -12.50 4.97 0.65
N TYR A 22 -12.68 5.88 1.61
CA TYR A 22 -12.95 7.30 1.31
C TYR A 22 -11.77 7.96 0.56
N HIS A 23 -10.55 7.70 1.01
CA HIS A 23 -9.36 8.19 0.31
C HIS A 23 -9.22 7.57 -1.08
N VAL A 24 -9.53 6.28 -1.25
CA VAL A 24 -9.50 5.58 -2.55
C VAL A 24 -10.46 6.22 -3.56
N LEU A 25 -11.62 6.71 -3.13
CA LEU A 25 -12.62 7.33 -4.01
C LEU A 25 -12.20 8.70 -4.54
N GLN A 26 -11.39 9.45 -3.79
CA GLN A 26 -10.87 10.76 -4.19
C GLN A 26 -9.56 10.68 -5.01
N LEU A 27 -9.08 9.47 -5.27
CA LEU A 27 -7.87 9.24 -6.06
C LEU A 27 -8.21 9.04 -7.54
N GLY A 28 -7.50 9.75 -8.42
CA GLY A 28 -7.57 9.50 -9.86
C GLY A 28 -7.27 8.04 -10.20
N ARG A 29 -7.88 7.53 -11.28
CA ARG A 29 -7.87 6.11 -11.68
C ARG A 29 -6.52 5.38 -11.50
N PRO A 30 -5.34 5.94 -11.90
CA PRO A 30 -4.06 5.25 -11.74
C PRO A 30 -3.66 5.01 -10.28
N LYS A 31 -3.92 5.99 -9.40
CA LYS A 31 -3.58 5.91 -7.97
C LYS A 31 -4.45 4.87 -7.26
N ARG A 32 -5.74 4.83 -7.60
CA ARG A 32 -6.68 3.82 -7.10
C ARG A 32 -6.26 2.42 -7.50
N LEU A 33 -5.89 2.21 -8.77
CA LEU A 33 -5.39 0.91 -9.24
C LEU A 33 -4.08 0.50 -8.56
N ALA A 34 -3.16 1.45 -8.36
CA ALA A 34 -1.92 1.21 -7.62
C ALA A 34 -2.18 0.76 -6.18
N LEU A 35 -3.01 1.49 -5.44
CA LEU A 35 -3.34 1.14 -4.06
C LEU A 35 -4.03 -0.22 -3.95
N LEU A 36 -4.99 -0.52 -4.85
CA LEU A 36 -5.64 -1.83 -4.90
C LEU A 36 -4.67 -2.96 -5.20
N ALA A 37 -3.71 -2.74 -6.11
CA ALA A 37 -2.68 -3.73 -6.42
C ALA A 37 -1.78 -4.00 -5.21
N ILE A 38 -1.37 -2.97 -4.48
CA ILE A 38 -0.57 -3.09 -3.25
C ILE A 38 -1.36 -3.80 -2.16
N CYS A 39 -2.64 -3.45 -1.94
CA CYS A 39 -3.50 -4.15 -0.99
C CYS A 39 -3.65 -5.63 -1.34
N LYS A 40 -3.81 -5.98 -2.64
CA LYS A 40 -3.87 -7.37 -3.09
C LYS A 40 -2.56 -8.14 -2.86
N ALA A 41 -1.42 -7.46 -2.89
CA ALA A 41 -0.13 -8.08 -2.58
C ALA A 41 0.09 -8.32 -1.08
N GLY A 42 -0.64 -7.59 -0.22
CA GLY A 42 -0.61 -7.76 1.23
C GLY A 42 0.81 -7.56 1.79
N TRP A 43 1.25 -8.50 2.62
CA TRP A 43 2.56 -8.45 3.31
C TRP A 43 3.77 -8.60 2.38
N LEU A 44 3.59 -9.19 1.20
CA LEU A 44 4.66 -9.30 0.19
C LEU A 44 4.99 -7.95 -0.44
N GLY A 45 4.02 -7.03 -0.44
CA GLY A 45 4.13 -5.72 -1.07
C GLY A 45 4.41 -5.78 -2.57
N LEU A 46 4.60 -4.60 -3.17
CA LEU A 46 5.01 -4.46 -4.56
C LEU A 46 6.03 -3.35 -4.71
N THR A 47 7.04 -3.59 -5.54
CA THR A 47 7.90 -2.50 -6.01
C THR A 47 7.17 -1.64 -7.03
N ALA A 48 7.62 -0.39 -7.22
CA ALA A 48 7.07 0.49 -8.26
C ALA A 48 7.20 -0.11 -9.67
N GLY A 49 8.24 -0.93 -9.92
CA GLY A 49 8.43 -1.64 -11.19
C GLY A 49 7.43 -2.77 -11.38
N GLU A 50 7.26 -3.64 -10.39
CA GLU A 50 6.27 -4.73 -10.46
C GLU A 50 4.84 -4.20 -10.54
N LEU A 51 4.56 -3.08 -9.86
CA LEU A 51 3.27 -2.42 -9.92
C LEU A 51 3.01 -1.83 -11.32
N ALA A 52 4.02 -1.24 -11.95
CA ALA A 52 3.96 -0.77 -13.33
C ALA A 52 3.68 -1.93 -14.29
N SER A 53 4.44 -3.02 -14.19
CA SER A 53 4.22 -4.24 -14.99
C SER A 53 2.84 -4.84 -14.79
N ARG A 54 2.34 -4.89 -13.55
CA ARG A 54 1.03 -5.45 -13.23
C ARG A 54 -0.14 -4.60 -13.73
N LEU A 55 0.04 -3.29 -13.80
CA LEU A 55 -0.95 -2.36 -14.31
C LEU A 55 -0.82 -2.10 -15.81
N GLY A 56 0.19 -2.66 -16.48
CA GLY A 56 0.50 -2.36 -17.87
C GLY A 56 0.84 -0.87 -18.09
N MET A 57 1.36 -0.20 -17.06
CA MET A 57 1.70 1.21 -17.11
C MET A 57 3.21 1.38 -17.12
N ASP A 58 3.65 2.53 -17.62
CA ASP A 58 5.06 2.89 -17.55
C ASP A 58 5.49 3.22 -16.11
N ARG A 59 6.75 2.89 -15.78
CA ARG A 59 7.32 3.12 -14.45
C ARG A 59 7.32 4.61 -14.06
N TYR A 60 7.61 5.51 -15.00
CA TYR A 60 7.61 6.95 -14.76
C TYR A 60 6.21 7.49 -14.51
N THR A 61 5.17 6.76 -14.94
CA THR A 61 3.81 7.05 -14.53
C THR A 61 3.63 6.66 -13.06
N ILE A 62 3.96 5.43 -12.66
CA ILE A 62 3.68 4.92 -11.32
C ILE A 62 4.49 5.60 -10.20
N GLN A 63 5.78 5.89 -10.44
CA GLN A 63 6.70 6.38 -9.41
C GLN A 63 6.24 7.66 -8.67
N PRO A 64 5.81 8.74 -9.35
CA PRO A 64 5.23 9.91 -8.68
C PRO A 64 3.92 9.59 -7.95
N ARG A 65 3.09 8.67 -8.45
CA ARG A 65 1.84 8.30 -7.77
C ARG A 65 2.11 7.50 -6.50
N THR A 66 3.14 6.64 -6.46
CA THR A 66 3.57 5.99 -5.22
C THR A 66 4.08 7.01 -4.19
N SER A 67 4.80 8.05 -4.61
CA SER A 67 5.22 9.12 -3.70
C SER A 67 4.04 9.89 -3.11
N GLU A 68 3.02 10.20 -3.92
CA GLU A 68 1.79 10.83 -3.43
C GLU A 68 1.02 9.92 -2.46
N LEU A 69 0.91 8.61 -2.75
CA LEU A 69 0.26 7.65 -1.86
C LEU A 69 0.99 7.54 -0.51
N ARG A 70 2.33 7.61 -0.53
CA ARG A 70 3.16 7.66 0.68
C ARG A 70 2.90 8.95 1.47
N MET A 71 2.83 10.10 0.80
CA MET A 71 2.54 11.39 1.44
C MET A 71 1.16 11.39 2.11
N LYS A 72 0.18 10.72 1.49
CA LYS A 72 -1.16 10.50 2.07
C LYS A 72 -1.20 9.40 3.15
N ARG A 73 -0.07 8.79 3.52
CA ARG A 73 0.06 7.71 4.50
C ARG A 73 -0.80 6.47 4.18
N LEU A 74 -1.10 6.24 2.90
CA LEU A 74 -1.87 5.08 2.43
C LEU A 74 -0.97 3.86 2.17
N ILE A 75 0.31 4.11 1.90
CA ILE A 75 1.33 3.08 1.73
C ILE A 75 2.53 3.42 2.60
N ARG A 76 3.24 2.40 3.06
CA ARG A 76 4.51 2.52 3.78
C ARG A 76 5.58 1.66 3.14
N ASP A 77 6.82 2.02 3.43
CA ASP A 77 7.96 1.16 3.13
C ASP A 77 7.86 -0.11 3.99
N SER A 78 8.03 -1.27 3.36
CA SER A 78 8.08 -2.56 4.05
C SER A 78 9.43 -2.81 4.74
N GLY A 79 10.46 -2.01 4.42
CA GLY A 79 11.84 -2.24 4.81
C GLY A 79 12.56 -3.25 3.91
N GLN A 80 11.88 -3.83 2.94
CA GLN A 80 12.45 -4.78 1.99
C GLN A 80 12.75 -4.09 0.67
N HIS A 81 13.90 -4.43 0.08
CA HIS A 81 14.23 -4.02 -1.28
C HIS A 81 14.35 -5.25 -2.18
N ARG A 82 13.66 -5.23 -3.32
CA ARG A 82 13.70 -6.32 -4.32
C ARG A 82 14.49 -5.88 -5.55
N ALA A 83 15.25 -6.78 -6.15
CA ALA A 83 15.95 -6.51 -7.39
C ALA A 83 14.93 -6.30 -8.52
N ASN A 84 15.08 -5.20 -9.27
CA ASN A 84 14.31 -4.95 -10.48
C ASN A 84 14.97 -5.61 -11.70
N ALA A 85 14.29 -5.57 -12.86
CA ALA A 85 14.81 -6.09 -14.12
C ALA A 85 16.15 -5.48 -14.58
N THR A 86 16.52 -4.32 -14.04
CA THR A 86 17.81 -3.64 -14.29
C THR A 86 18.88 -3.96 -13.23
N GLY A 87 18.62 -4.92 -12.33
CA GLY A 87 19.53 -5.31 -11.24
C GLY A 87 19.60 -4.31 -10.07
N LYS A 88 18.84 -3.20 -10.12
CA LYS A 88 18.80 -2.20 -9.04
C LYS A 88 17.81 -2.63 -7.96
N LYS A 89 18.17 -2.37 -6.71
CA LYS A 89 17.28 -2.59 -5.55
C LYS A 89 16.18 -1.52 -5.54
N ALA A 90 14.92 -1.95 -5.62
CA ALA A 90 13.75 -1.10 -5.54
C ALA A 90 13.02 -1.32 -4.21
N ILE A 91 12.54 -0.23 -3.62
CA ILE A 91 11.75 -0.25 -2.38
C ILE A 91 10.45 -1.00 -2.61
N VAL A 92 10.13 -1.93 -1.72
CA VAL A 92 8.87 -2.67 -1.70
C VAL A 92 7.86 -1.91 -0.84
N TRP A 93 6.75 -1.51 -1.45
CA TRP A 93 5.68 -0.78 -0.78
C TRP A 93 4.59 -1.74 -0.31
N VAL A 94 4.10 -1.51 0.91
CA VAL A 94 2.96 -2.23 1.51
C VAL A 94 1.87 -1.23 1.89
N ALA A 95 0.61 -1.66 1.80
CA ALA A 95 -0.52 -0.86 2.26
C ALA A 95 -0.51 -0.77 3.79
N VAL A 96 -1.02 0.35 4.32
CA VAL A 96 -1.19 0.60 5.76
C VAL A 96 -2.58 0.19 6.22
#